data_AF-A0A080ZTL9-F1
#
_entry.id   AF-A0A080ZTL9-F1
#
_cell.length_a   1.000
_cell.length_b   1.000
_cell.length_c   1.000
_cell.angle_alpha   90.00
_cell.angle_beta   90.00
_cell.angle_gamma   90.00
#
_symmetry.space_group_name_H-M   'P 1'
#
loop_
_entity.id
_entity.type
_entity.pdbx_description
1 polymer ?
#
loop_
_entity_poly.entity_id
_entity_poly.type
_entity_poly.pdbx_seq_one_letter_code
_entity_poly.pdbx_strand_id
1 'polypeptide(L)' 'MIEDTIFGHPQFYIWAKYVEDFNKKNPTKKELMIPSLLTLYDDEGLSRVLEMAKKVSATEALATKLRTEQIQR' A
#
# COMPACT_ATOMS: atom_id res chain seq x y z
N MET A 1 -8.27 1.63 -14.78
CA MET A 1 -7.95 0.20 -14.60
C MET A 1 -6.86 0.09 -13.53
N ILE A 2 -6.38 -1.10 -13.13
CA ILE A 2 -5.42 -1.20 -12.00
C ILE A 2 -4.07 -0.55 -12.35
N GLU A 3 -3.71 -0.59 -13.63
CA GLU A 3 -2.53 0.02 -14.24
C GLU A 3 -2.53 1.56 -14.17
N ASP A 4 -3.70 2.19 -14.05
CA ASP A 4 -3.82 3.65 -13.89
C ASP A 4 -3.64 4.09 -12.43
N THR A 5 -3.38 3.14 -11.52
CA THR A 5 -3.17 3.39 -10.09
C THR A 5 -1.71 3.18 -9.73
N ILE A 6 -1.33 3.51 -8.49
CA ILE A 6 0.01 3.19 -7.95
C ILE A 6 0.42 1.72 -8.13
N PHE A 7 -0.54 0.78 -8.20
CA PHE A 7 -0.26 -0.65 -8.39
C PHE A 7 0.19 -0.98 -9.83
N GLY A 8 -0.03 -0.08 -10.79
CA GLY A 8 0.54 -0.16 -12.14
C GLY A 8 2.01 0.26 -12.24
N HIS A 9 2.54 0.90 -11.19
CA HIS A 9 3.89 1.48 -11.22
C HIS A 9 4.92 0.59 -10.51
N PRO A 10 5.92 0.04 -11.21
CA PRO A 10 6.95 -0.82 -10.59
C PRO A 10 7.69 -0.15 -9.41
N GLN A 11 7.85 1.17 -9.44
CA GLN A 11 8.51 1.94 -8.39
C GLN A 11 7.76 1.86 -7.06
N PHE A 12 6.43 1.70 -7.08
CA PHE A 12 5.64 1.52 -5.87
C PHE A 12 6.04 0.27 -5.10
N TYR A 13 6.28 -0.85 -5.79
CA TYR A 13 6.71 -2.11 -5.17
C TYR A 13 8.13 -2.02 -4.59
N ILE A 14 9.02 -1.29 -5.26
CA ILE A 14 10.37 -1.02 -4.77
C ILE A 14 10.31 -0.22 -3.47
N TRP A 15 9.50 0.83 -3.44
CA TRP A 15 9.28 1.64 -2.24
C TRP A 15 8.62 0.84 -1.11
N ALA A 16 7.57 0.06 -1.40
CA ALA A 16 6.89 -0.77 -0.42
C ALA A 16 7.86 -1.78 0.21
N LYS A 17 8.71 -2.42 -0.61
CA LYS A 17 9.78 -3.30 -0.13
C LYS A 17 10.78 -2.55 0.75
N TYR A 18 11.17 -1.34 0.36
CA TYR A 18 12.07 -0.51 1.17
C TYR A 18 11.48 -0.23 2.56
N VAL A 19 10.22 0.18 2.65
CA VAL A 19 9.55 0.44 3.94
C VAL A 19 9.47 -0.83 4.79
N GLU A 20 9.19 -2.00 4.19
CA GLU A 20 9.23 -3.27 4.91
C GLU A 20 10.62 -3.61 5.46
N ASP A 21 11.65 -3.46 4.63
CA ASP A 21 13.02 -3.77 5.02
C ASP A 21 13.55 -2.76 6.05
N PHE A 22 13.12 -1.49 5.99
CA PHE A 22 13.34 -0.48 7.02
C PHE A 22 12.68 -0.90 8.34
N ASN A 23 11.41 -1.30 8.33
CA ASN A 23 10.67 -1.70 9.53
C ASN A 23 11.24 -2.96 10.19
N LYS A 24 11.76 -3.91 9.40
CA LYS A 24 12.46 -5.10 9.92
C LYS A 24 13.75 -4.72 10.65
N LYS A 25 14.50 -3.75 10.11
CA LYS A 25 15.75 -3.26 10.71
C LYS A 25 15.53 -2.32 11.90
N ASN A 26 14.37 -1.65 11.96
CA ASN A 26 14.04 -0.64 12.96
C ASN A 26 12.74 -1.01 13.72
N PRO A 27 12.72 -2.09 14.52
CA PRO A 27 11.50 -2.61 15.12
C PRO A 27 10.82 -1.63 16.10
N THR A 28 11.56 -0.69 16.66
CA THR A 28 11.05 0.36 17.58
C THR A 28 10.63 1.65 16.87
N LYS A 29 10.87 1.76 15.55
CA LYS A 29 10.57 2.95 14.73
C LYS A 29 9.93 2.52 13.41
N LYS A 30 8.86 1.73 13.49
CA LYS A 30 8.15 1.26 12.31
C LYS A 30 7.37 2.40 11.66
N GLU A 31 7.46 2.49 10.35
CA GLU A 31 6.70 3.41 9.51
C GLU A 31 5.51 2.69 8.87
N LEU A 32 4.38 3.39 8.74
CA LEU A 32 3.22 2.92 7.98
C LEU A 32 3.28 3.46 6.55
N MET A 33 2.79 2.67 5.59
CA MET A 33 2.70 3.14 4.19
C MET A 33 1.49 4.07 3.99
N ILE A 34 0.43 3.88 4.78
CA ILE A 34 -0.86 4.57 4.62
C ILE A 34 -0.78 6.09 4.65
N PRO A 35 -0.06 6.75 5.58
CA PRO A 35 0.05 8.20 5.57
C PRO A 35 0.60 8.76 4.25
N SER A 36 1.56 8.07 3.63
CA SER A 36 2.10 8.48 2.32
C SER A 36 1.06 8.28 1.21
N LEU A 37 0.32 7.18 1.23
CA LEU A 37 -0.73 6.91 0.23
C LEU A 37 -1.87 7.92 0.31
N LEU A 38 -2.19 8.43 1.51
CA LEU A 38 -3.21 9.46 1.70
C LEU A 38 -2.80 10.86 1.23
N THR A 39 -1.54 11.05 0.82
CA THR A 39 -1.14 12.26 0.09
C THR A 39 -1.53 12.22 -1.39
N LEU A 40 -1.79 11.01 -1.92
CA LEU A 40 -2.16 10.77 -3.31
C LEU A 40 -3.67 10.53 -3.48
N TYR A 41 -4.31 10.04 -2.44
CA TYR A 41 -5.72 9.65 -2.41
C TYR A 41 -6.38 10.17 -1.15
N ASP A 42 -7.66 10.50 -1.22
CA ASP A 42 -8.48 10.59 -0.01
C ASP A 42 -8.76 9.19 0.56
N ASP A 43 -9.35 9.12 1.77
CA ASP A 43 -9.60 7.85 2.45
C ASP A 43 -10.51 6.91 1.62
N GLU A 44 -11.54 7.47 0.98
CA GLU A 44 -12.46 6.70 0.14
C GLU A 44 -11.78 6.23 -1.16
N GLY A 45 -11.05 7.10 -1.83
CA GLY A 45 -10.29 6.79 -3.04
C GLY A 45 -9.26 5.70 -2.80
N LEU A 46 -8.52 5.78 -1.68
CA LEU A 46 -7.57 4.75 -1.30
C LEU A 46 -8.27 3.40 -1.07
N SER A 47 -9.42 3.42 -0.36
CA SER A 47 -10.21 2.21 -0.13
C SER A 47 -10.65 1.56 -1.45
N ARG A 48 -11.15 2.36 -2.41
CA ARG A 48 -11.55 1.86 -3.74
C ARG A 48 -10.38 1.26 -4.52
N VAL A 49 -9.22 1.92 -4.52
CA VAL A 49 -8.01 1.41 -5.20
C VAL A 49 -7.55 0.09 -4.59
N LEU A 50 -7.55 -0.02 -3.25
CA LEU A 50 -7.18 -1.26 -2.56
C LEU A 50 -8.16 -2.39 -2.84
N GLU A 51 -9.47 -2.14 -2.89
CA GLU A 51 -10.46 -3.15 -3.25
C GLU A 51 -10.38 -3.58 -4.72
N MET A 52 -9.96 -2.70 -5.62
CA MET A 52 -9.62 -3.09 -6.99
C MET A 52 -8.36 -3.98 -7.04
N ALA A 53 -7.30 -3.58 -6.34
CA ALA A 53 -6.03 -4.31 -6.29
C ALA A 53 -6.16 -5.69 -5.65
N LYS A 54 -7.11 -5.88 -4.71
CA LYS A 54 -7.41 -7.19 -4.12
C LYS A 54 -7.97 -8.20 -5.13
N LYS A 55 -8.56 -7.74 -6.24
CA LYS A 55 -9.17 -8.61 -7.27
C LYS A 55 -8.15 -9.12 -8.29
N VAL A 56 -6.91 -8.65 -8.25
CA VAL A 56 -5.84 -9.03 -9.16
C VAL A 56 -4.81 -9.84 -8.38
N SER A 57 -4.63 -11.11 -8.76
CA SER A 57 -3.79 -12.06 -8.01
C SER A 57 -2.36 -11.57 -7.78
N ALA A 58 -1.80 -10.79 -8.72
CA ALA A 58 -0.46 -10.24 -8.60
C ALA A 58 -0.33 -9.16 -7.50
N THR A 59 -1.43 -8.50 -7.13
CA THR A 59 -1.43 -7.35 -6.20
C THR A 59 -2.19 -7.63 -4.90
N GLU A 60 -2.92 -8.75 -4.84
CA GLU A 60 -3.83 -9.13 -3.76
C GLU A 60 -3.19 -9.08 -2.38
N ALA A 61 -2.00 -9.67 -2.23
CA ALA A 61 -1.33 -9.78 -0.94
C ALA A 61 -0.97 -8.40 -0.37
N LEU A 62 -0.34 -7.54 -1.18
CA LEU A 62 0.03 -6.18 -0.75
C LEU A 62 -1.21 -5.32 -0.49
N ALA A 63 -2.24 -5.43 -1.35
CA ALA A 63 -3.47 -4.67 -1.19
C ALA A 63 -4.24 -5.06 0.09
N THR A 64 -4.26 -6.36 0.42
CA THR A 64 -4.90 -6.85 1.66
C THR A 64 -4.18 -6.34 2.91
N LYS A 65 -2.84 -6.35 2.89
CA LYS A 65 -2.02 -5.78 3.97
C LYS A 65 -2.31 -4.29 4.15
N LEU A 66 -2.25 -3.51 3.06
CA LEU A 66 -2.51 -2.07 3.11
C LEU A 66 -3.95 -1.77 3.53
N ARG A 67 -4.94 -2.57 3.13
CA ARG A 67 -6.32 -2.40 3.60
C ARG A 67 -6.43 -2.60 5.11
N THR A 68 -5.69 -3.56 5.65
CA THR A 68 -5.63 -3.82 7.10
C THR A 68 -4.97 -2.66 7.82
N GLU A 69 -3.84 -2.15 7.33
CA GLU A 69 -3.19 -0.96 7.86
C GLU A 69 -4.10 0.27 7.82
N GLN A 70 -4.89 0.45 6.75
CA GLN A 70 -5.81 1.58 6.61
C GLN A 70 -6.93 1.56 7.67
N ILE A 71 -7.43 0.37 8.02
CA ILE A 71 -8.48 0.21 9.03
C ILE A 71 -7.93 0.36 10.46
N GLN A 72 -6.67 -0.03 10.68
CA GLN A 72 -6.02 -0.04 11.99
C GLN A 72 -5.29 1.25 12.36
N ARG A 73 -5.17 2.19 11.42
CA ARG A 73 -4.71 3.57 11.67
C ARG A 73 -5.49 4.21 12.82
#